data_AF-A0A9E7YUB8-F1
#
_entry.id   AF-A0A9E7YUB8-F1
#
_cell.length_a   1.000
_cell.length_b   1.000
_cell.length_c   1.000
_cell.angle_alpha   90.00
_cell.angle_beta   90.00
_cell.angle_gamma   90.00
#
_symmetry.space_group_name_H-M   'P 1'
#
loop_
_entity.id
_entity.type
_entity.pdbx_description
1 polymer ?
#
loop_
_entity_poly.entity_id
_entity_poly.type
_entity_poly.pdbx_seq_one_letter_code
_entity_poly.pdbx_strand_id
1 'polypeptide(L)' 'MSIVTSLCSAARITVGAVEFRKFRSVSGGDRVYAIQSIIVHMANGPEVELRIHLDEGCAALAAGEAVVLPSPDEVAE' A
#
# COMPACT_ATOMS: atom_id res chain seq x y z
N MET A 1 4.45 1.12 20.62
CA MET A 1 4.42 1.65 19.24
C MET A 1 3.11 2.41 19.10
N SER A 2 3.14 3.72 18.88
CA SER A 2 1.94 4.58 18.85
C SER A 2 1.86 5.25 17.49
N ILE A 3 0.81 4.93 16.74
CA ILE A 3 0.43 5.72 15.57
C ILE A 3 -0.44 6.86 16.12
N VAL A 4 0.12 8.06 16.18
CA VAL A 4 -0.64 9.27 16.53
C VAL A 4 -1.23 9.81 15.23
N THR A 5 -2.56 9.74 15.09
CA THR A 5 -3.29 10.42 14.01
C THR A 5 -4.10 11.57 14.62
N SER A 6 -3.95 12.79 14.10
CA SER A 6 -4.85 13.89 14.44
C SER A 6 -6.16 13.73 13.67
N LEU A 7 -7.27 14.01 14.34
CA LEU A 7 -8.64 13.90 13.80
C LEU A 7 -8.80 14.82 12.58
N CYS A 8 -8.58 14.28 11.39
CA CYS A 8 -9.12 14.86 10.17
C CYS A 8 -10.51 14.27 9.93
N SER A 9 -11.49 15.10 9.56
CA SER A 9 -12.81 14.60 9.15
C SER A 9 -12.74 14.22 7.67
N ALA A 10 -12.75 12.91 7.42
CA ALA A 10 -12.85 12.36 6.08
C ALA A 10 -14.33 12.28 5.68
N ALA A 11 -14.69 12.86 4.54
CA ALA A 11 -15.99 12.61 3.94
C ALA A 11 -16.09 11.20 3.34
N ARG A 12 -14.95 10.67 2.85
CA ARG A 12 -14.85 9.32 2.30
C ARG A 12 -13.43 8.80 2.42
N ILE A 13 -13.27 7.51 2.66
CA ILE A 13 -11.99 6.80 2.59
C ILE A 13 -12.12 5.73 1.51
N THR A 14 -11.17 5.70 0.58
CA THR A 14 -11.07 4.67 -0.45
C THR A 14 -9.77 3.92 -0.25
N VAL A 15 -9.84 2.60 -0.14
CA VAL A 15 -8.65 1.73 -0.06
C VAL A 15 -8.48 1.06 -1.41
N GLY A 16 -7.30 1.25 -2.02
CA GLY A 16 -6.94 0.62 -3.29
C GLY A 16 -6.63 -0.87 -3.13
N ALA A 17 -6.59 -1.57 -4.26
CA ALA A 17 -6.04 -2.92 -4.30
C ALA A 17 -4.54 -2.92 -3.92
N VAL A 18 -4.03 -4.09 -3.55
CA VAL A 18 -2.57 -4.26 -3.38
C VAL A 18 -1.92 -4.24 -4.76
N GLU A 19 -0.94 -3.38 -4.92
CA GLU A 19 -0.10 -3.30 -6.12
C GLU A 19 1.25 -3.95 -5.83
N PHE A 20 1.71 -4.80 -6.75
CA PHE A 20 3.05 -5.38 -6.68
C PHE A 20 3.96 -4.66 -7.66
N ARG A 21 5.13 -4.26 -7.18
CA ARG A 21 6.16 -3.61 -8.01
C ARG A 21 7.49 -4.30 -7.83
N LYS A 22 8.34 -4.20 -8.83
CA LYS A 22 9.71 -4.71 -8.78
C LYS A 22 10.73 -3.59 -8.77
N PHE A 23 11.86 -3.84 -8.11
CA PHE A 23 13.03 -3.00 -8.17
C PHE A 23 14.29 -3.86 -8.25
N ARG A 24 15.32 -3.33 -8.89
CA ARG A 24 16.62 -3.98 -8.93
C ARG A 24 17.38 -3.73 -7.63
N SER A 25 17.73 -4.79 -6.91
CA SER A 25 18.50 -4.66 -5.68
C SER A 25 19.95 -4.27 -5.99
N VAL A 26 20.56 -3.48 -5.11
CA VAL A 26 22.00 -3.15 -5.16
C VAL A 26 22.85 -4.42 -5.05
N SER A 27 22.35 -5.47 -4.39
CA SER A 27 23.01 -6.78 -4.29
C SER A 27 22.88 -7.66 -5.55
N GLY A 28 22.19 -7.16 -6.59
CA GLY A 28 21.81 -7.94 -7.76
C GLY A 28 20.45 -8.62 -7.59
N GLY A 29 19.82 -8.92 -8.73
CA GLY A 29 18.49 -9.54 -8.81
C GLY A 29 17.33 -8.55 -8.64
N ASP A 30 16.18 -8.95 -9.17
CA ASP A 30 14.93 -8.21 -9.01
C ASP A 30 14.24 -8.64 -7.71
N ARG A 31 13.71 -7.67 -6.99
CA ARG A 31 12.94 -7.88 -5.76
C ARG A 31 11.56 -7.29 -5.93
N VAL A 32 10.57 -7.95 -5.36
CA VAL A 32 9.18 -7.52 -5.36
C VAL A 32 8.82 -6.91 -4.02
N TYR A 33 7.98 -5.88 -4.06
CA TYR A 33 7.37 -5.29 -2.87
C TYR A 33 5.91 -4.97 -3.15
N ALA A 34 5.10 -4.98 -2.09
CA ALA A 34 3.68 -4.65 -2.15
C ALA A 34 3.43 -3.22 -1.65
N ILE A 35 2.56 -2.50 -2.35
CA ILE A 35 2.08 -1.17 -1.96
C ILE A 35 0.55 -1.23 -1.88
N GLN A 36 -0.02 -0.45 -0.96
CA GLN A 36 -1.44 -0.15 -1.00
C GLN A 36 -1.68 1.35 -0.81
N SER A 37 -2.57 1.91 -1.61
CA SER A 37 -3.00 3.30 -1.50
C SER A 37 -4.23 3.44 -0.63
N ILE A 38 -4.21 4.43 0.27
CA ILE A 38 -5.36 4.91 1.03
C ILE A 38 -5.62 6.34 0.59
N ILE A 39 -6.77 6.58 -0.03
CA ILE A 39 -7.18 7.91 -0.46
C ILE A 39 -8.21 8.43 0.53
N VAL A 40 -7.88 9.54 1.18
CA VAL A 40 -8.74 10.24 2.12
C VAL A 40 -9.33 11.46 1.41
N HIS A 41 -10.64 11.45 1.19
CA HIS A 41 -11.38 12.58 0.67
C HIS A 41 -11.81 13.47 1.83
N MET A 42 -11.22 14.66 1.93
CA MET A 42 -11.50 15.62 2.99
C MET A 42 -12.85 16.30 2.75
N ALA A 43 -13.63 16.56 3.81
CA ALA A 43 -14.99 17.10 3.67
C ALA A 43 -15.05 18.47 2.96
N ASN A 44 -14.00 19.29 3.07
CA ASN A 44 -13.92 20.63 2.48
C ASN A 44 -12.52 20.92 1.90
N GLY A 45 -11.80 19.91 1.43
CA GLY A 45 -10.39 20.06 1.09
C GLY A 45 -9.89 19.11 0.00
N PRO A 46 -8.60 19.22 -0.38
CA PRO A 46 -8.00 18.33 -1.36
C PRO A 46 -7.96 16.90 -0.84
N GLU A 47 -7.85 15.96 -1.78
CA GLU A 47 -7.64 14.55 -1.46
C GLU A 47 -6.21 14.32 -0.97
N VAL A 48 -6.05 13.42 -0.01
CA VAL A 48 -4.75 12.99 0.50
C VAL A 48 -4.57 11.52 0.14
N GLU A 49 -3.51 11.20 -0.60
CA GLU A 49 -3.11 9.82 -0.88
C GLU A 49 -1.96 9.42 0.05
N LEU A 50 -2.19 8.39 0.86
CA LEU A 50 -1.14 7.70 1.61
C LEU A 50 -0.81 6.39 0.90
N ARG A 51 0.45 6.18 0.53
CA ARG A 51 0.96 4.90 0.03
C ARG A 51 1.77 4.23 1.11
N ILE A 52 1.40 3.00 1.44
CA ILE A 52 2.11 2.20 2.45
C ILE A 52 2.74 0.98 1.80
N HIS A 53 3.92 0.60 2.28
CA HIS A 53 4.50 -0.70 1.97
C HIS A 53 3.86 -1.75 2.88
N LEU A 54 3.55 -2.90 2.30
CA LEU A 54 3.04 -4.07 3.01
C LEU A 54 4.09 -5.17 2.99
N ASP A 55 4.40 -5.70 4.17
CA ASP A 55 5.25 -6.88 4.29
C ASP A 55 4.47 -8.15 3.95
N GLU A 56 5.19 -9.19 3.54
CA GLU A 56 4.61 -10.50 3.31
C GLU A 56 3.92 -11.04 4.56
N GLY A 57 2.72 -11.61 4.38
CA GLY A 57 1.88 -12.11 5.47
C GLY A 57 1.06 -11.04 6.21
N CYS A 58 1.29 -9.75 5.97
CA CYS A 58 0.40 -8.71 6.50
C CYS A 58 -0.99 -8.79 5.85
N ALA A 59 -2.04 -8.46 6.61
CA ALA A 59 -3.38 -8.36 6.06
C ALA A 59 -3.51 -7.11 5.18
N ALA A 60 -3.93 -7.29 3.92
CA ALA A 60 -4.27 -6.20 3.02
C ALA A 60 -5.46 -5.41 3.59
N LEU A 61 -5.38 -4.07 3.59
CA LEU A 61 -6.41 -3.23 4.21
C LEU A 61 -7.76 -3.32 3.51
N ALA A 62 -7.78 -3.55 2.20
CA ALA A 62 -9.02 -3.64 1.43
C ALA A 62 -9.77 -4.98 1.61
N ALA A 63 -9.06 -6.10 1.68
CA ALA A 63 -9.64 -7.45 1.62
C ALA A 63 -9.48 -8.25 2.93
N GLY A 64 -8.58 -7.84 3.82
CA GLY A 64 -8.21 -8.61 5.03
C GLY A 64 -7.37 -9.86 4.75
N GLU A 65 -7.19 -10.24 3.48
CA GLU A 65 -6.37 -11.37 3.06
C GLU A 65 -4.88 -11.10 3.29
N ALA A 66 -4.13 -12.15 3.59
CA ALA A 66 -2.69 -12.04 3.75
C ALA A 66 -2.02 -11.72 2.41
N VAL A 67 -1.13 -10.72 2.41
CA VAL A 67 -0.32 -10.37 1.25
C VAL A 67 0.67 -11.51 0.99
N VAL A 68 0.60 -12.06 -0.22
CA VAL A 68 1.57 -13.03 -0.74
C VAL A 68 2.36 -12.33 -1.84
N LEU A 69 3.68 -12.24 -1.67
CA LEU A 69 4.52 -11.61 -2.68
C LEU A 69 4.71 -12.58 -3.86
N PRO A 70 4.37 -12.19 -5.09
CA PRO A 70 4.64 -13.00 -6.26
C PRO A 70 6.15 -13.04 -6.55
N SER A 71 6.57 -13.99 -7.38
CA SER A 71 7.93 -14.03 -7.88
C SER A 71 8.22 -12.82 -8.79
N PRO A 72 9.49 -12.40 -8.93
CA PRO A 72 9.84 -11.26 -9.80
C PRO A 72 9.38 -11.41 -11.26
N ASP A 73 9.32 -12.63 -11.77
CA ASP A 73 8.93 -12.93 -13.16
C ASP A 73 7.42 -12.75 -13.40
N GLU A 74 6.61 -12.77 -12.34
CA GLU A 74 5.16 -12.58 -12.40
C GLU A 74 4.75 -11.09 -12.35
N VAL A 75 5.70 -10.19 -12.07
CA VAL A 75 5.46 -8.74 -11.96
C VAL A 75 5.91 -8.04 -13.24
N ALA A 76 4.97 -7.35 -13.90
CA ALA A 76 5.23 -6.53 -15.07
C ALA A 76 6.26 -5.41 -14.77
N GLU A 77 6.98 -4.94 -15.80
CA GLU A 77 7.86 -3.76 -15.70
C GLU A 77 7.10 -2.46 -15.43
#